data_AF-A0A818WUU2-F1
#
_entry.id   AF-A0A818WUU2-F1
#
_cell.length_a   1.000
_cell.length_b   1.000
_cell.length_c   1.000
_cell.angle_alpha   90.00
_cell.angle_beta   90.00
_cell.angle_gamma   90.00
#
_symmetry.space_group_name_H-M   'P 1'
#
loop_
_entity.id
_entity.type
_entity.pdbx_description
1 polymer ?
#
loop_
_entity_poly.entity_id
_entity_poly.type
_entity_poly.pdbx_seq_one_letter_code
_entity_poly.pdbx_strand_id
1 'polypeptide(L)'
;MDRIVNDPKTDDDNRSATLTNYRHRIEHSLKLQALRWALKTKYNAPEYCEVCDILVPVPESPKLTVLHLSDIHVDYGYKPGSLAECYQPVCFRFGQPLHGQTGAGFWGDYRGCDLPYWTAEAIVQYIATTEKNIDFVYFTGDLPPHNVWNQSRADQIYTINTINQLYENTISGQFYDHTHYDEFNMFYDEIDPTRPVSMAYVTPSLSPRPFSNPSYHIYTMDGNYSGSSYWVLDHRTVIMNLTASNMYNHTIMHEEYYARDAYQMENLFPKDWDNLIERLQNDIDGPLMGTVYKHYTKSYADGSQCDHKCRRGLLCGFKTARSDDPHACDSIPPFIDS
;
A
#
# COMPACT_ATOMS: atom_id res chain seq x y z
N MET A 1 13.52 -17.38 62.58
CA MET A 1 14.21 -17.80 61.34
C MET A 1 13.17 -18.31 60.38
N ASP A 2 12.56 -17.33 59.70
CA ASP A 2 12.13 -17.28 58.30
C ASP A 2 11.55 -18.53 57.65
N ARG A 3 10.26 -18.43 57.30
CA ARG A 3 9.75 -18.68 55.94
C ARG A 3 8.56 -17.76 55.68
N ILE A 4 8.83 -16.67 54.97
CA ILE A 4 7.80 -15.85 54.33
C ILE A 4 7.38 -16.60 53.07
N VAL A 5 6.11 -16.97 53.00
CA VAL A 5 5.43 -17.39 51.76
C VAL A 5 4.90 -16.10 51.14
N ASN A 6 5.51 -15.66 50.04
CA ASN A 6 4.96 -14.60 49.21
C ASN A 6 4.15 -15.23 48.06
N ASP A 7 2.86 -14.90 48.06
CA ASP A 7 1.89 -15.14 47.01
C ASP A 7 2.15 -14.18 45.82
N PRO A 8 2.41 -14.66 44.59
CA PRO A 8 2.55 -13.79 43.44
C PRO A 8 1.17 -13.58 42.79
N LYS A 9 0.38 -12.67 43.35
CA LYS A 9 -0.82 -12.13 42.70
C LYS A 9 -0.80 -10.61 42.74
N THR A 10 0.04 -9.99 41.91
CA THR A 10 -0.14 -8.62 41.40
C THR A 10 0.92 -8.38 40.33
N ASP A 11 0.60 -8.66 39.06
CA ASP A 11 1.23 -7.96 37.92
C ASP A 11 0.55 -8.21 36.56
N ASP A 12 -0.46 -9.09 36.47
CA ASP A 12 -1.17 -9.36 35.20
C ASP A 12 -2.34 -8.41 34.87
N ASP A 13 -2.79 -7.57 35.82
CA ASP A 13 -4.01 -6.76 35.63
C ASP A 13 -3.79 -5.46 34.83
N ASN A 14 -2.54 -5.06 34.56
CA ASN A 14 -2.26 -3.79 33.87
C ASN A 14 -1.92 -3.93 32.38
N ARG A 15 -1.72 -5.14 31.85
CA ARG A 15 -1.51 -5.38 30.39
C ARG A 15 -2.79 -5.76 29.64
N SER A 16 -3.80 -6.25 30.34
CA SER A 16 -5.13 -6.57 29.78
C SER A 16 -5.97 -5.30 29.51
N ALA A 17 -5.77 -4.25 30.29
CA ALA A 17 -6.56 -3.02 30.21
C ALA A 17 -6.31 -2.20 28.92
N THR A 18 -5.12 -2.28 28.32
CA THR A 18 -4.78 -1.50 27.12
C THR A 18 -5.30 -2.12 25.83
N LEU A 19 -5.39 -3.46 25.75
CA LEU A 19 -5.94 -4.17 24.57
C LEU A 19 -7.47 -4.26 24.59
N THR A 20 -8.08 -4.29 25.78
CA THR A 20 -9.55 -4.37 25.92
C THR A 20 -10.24 -3.05 25.55
N ASN A 21 -9.57 -1.91 25.70
CA ASN A 21 -10.12 -0.59 25.39
C ASN A 21 -10.33 -0.31 23.89
N TYR A 22 -9.77 -1.13 22.99
CA TYR A 22 -10.05 -1.04 21.56
C TYR A 22 -11.23 -1.94 21.14
N ARG A 23 -11.38 -3.11 21.76
CA ARG A 23 -12.52 -4.01 21.53
C ARG A 23 -13.86 -3.38 21.90
N HIS A 24 -13.89 -2.46 22.87
CA HIS A 24 -15.13 -1.80 23.28
C HIS A 24 -15.55 -0.58 22.44
N ARG A 25 -14.81 -0.23 21.38
CA ARG A 25 -15.15 0.92 20.51
C ARG A 25 -15.76 0.54 19.16
N ILE A 26 -16.16 -0.72 18.97
CA ILE A 26 -16.95 -1.16 17.79
C ILE A 26 -18.46 -1.06 18.04
N GLU A 27 -18.92 -1.01 19.30
CA GLU A 27 -20.36 -0.95 19.61
C GLU A 27 -21.02 0.43 19.41
N HIS A 28 -20.26 1.46 19.02
CA HIS A 28 -20.79 2.81 18.78
C HIS A 28 -20.73 3.30 17.33
N SER A 29 -20.59 2.39 16.35
CA SER A 29 -20.73 2.69 14.92
C SER A 29 -22.19 2.57 14.42
N LEU A 30 -23.18 2.94 15.22
CA LEU A 30 -24.59 3.06 14.78
C LEU A 30 -24.80 4.19 13.73
N LYS A 31 -23.75 4.89 13.30
CA LYS A 31 -23.81 6.01 12.34
C LYS A 31 -23.25 5.73 10.94
N LEU A 32 -22.56 4.61 10.73
CA LEU A 32 -22.20 4.19 9.37
C LEU A 32 -23.18 3.09 8.95
N GLN A 33 -24.26 3.48 8.26
CA GLN A 33 -25.02 2.50 7.49
C GLN A 33 -24.07 1.93 6.43
N ALA A 34 -23.88 0.61 6.43
CA ALA A 34 -23.20 -0.07 5.33
C ALA A 34 -23.80 0.44 4.00
N LEU A 35 -22.94 0.73 3.03
CA LEU A 35 -23.38 1.24 1.74
C LEU A 35 -24.44 0.30 1.17
N ARG A 36 -25.57 0.87 0.72
CA ARG A 36 -26.73 0.08 0.24
C ARG A 36 -26.37 -0.90 -0.89
N TRP A 37 -25.25 -0.69 -1.57
CA TRP A 37 -24.71 -1.50 -2.66
C TRP A 37 -23.60 -2.48 -2.24
N ALA A 38 -23.30 -2.64 -0.95
CA ALA A 38 -22.32 -3.61 -0.45
C ALA A 38 -22.51 -4.99 -1.11
N LEU A 39 -21.40 -5.66 -1.46
CA LEU A 39 -21.31 -6.87 -2.30
C LEU A 39 -22.61 -7.72 -2.34
N LYS A 40 -23.44 -7.51 -3.37
CA LYS A 40 -24.63 -8.34 -3.63
C LYS A 40 -24.29 -9.40 -4.67
N THR A 41 -24.50 -10.67 -4.33
CA THR A 41 -24.39 -11.77 -5.29
C THR A 41 -25.74 -12.04 -5.94
N LYS A 42 -25.78 -12.78 -7.05
CA LYS A 42 -27.05 -13.21 -7.68
C LYS A 42 -28.01 -13.95 -6.72
N TYR A 43 -27.51 -14.47 -5.60
CA TYR A 43 -28.30 -15.21 -4.62
C TYR A 43 -28.93 -14.31 -3.54
N ASN A 44 -28.38 -13.11 -3.34
CA ASN A 44 -28.85 -12.11 -2.36
C ASN A 44 -29.24 -10.78 -3.03
N ALA A 45 -29.28 -10.74 -4.36
CA ALA A 45 -29.73 -9.58 -5.11
C ALA A 45 -31.27 -9.50 -5.03
N PRO A 46 -31.84 -8.30 -4.85
CA PRO A 46 -33.28 -8.13 -4.94
C PRO A 46 -33.79 -8.57 -6.32
N GLU A 47 -35.04 -9.05 -6.39
CA GLU A 47 -35.72 -9.41 -7.65
C GLU A 47 -35.84 -8.22 -8.62
N TYR A 48 -35.70 -7.00 -8.14
CA TYR A 48 -35.74 -5.77 -8.93
C TYR A 48 -34.34 -5.18 -9.16
N CYS A 49 -34.14 -4.56 -10.33
CA CYS A 49 -32.87 -3.94 -10.70
C CYS A 49 -32.64 -2.61 -9.95
N GLU A 50 -31.99 -2.66 -8.79
CA GLU A 50 -31.65 -1.43 -8.03
C GLU A 50 -30.78 -0.44 -8.81
N VAL A 51 -29.89 -0.91 -9.70
CA VAL A 51 -29.05 -0.05 -10.54
C VAL A 51 -29.87 0.69 -11.60
N CYS A 52 -31.04 0.14 -11.97
CA CYS A 52 -31.96 0.76 -12.92
C CYS A 52 -32.79 1.88 -12.26
N ASP A 53 -32.94 1.84 -10.94
CA ASP A 53 -33.77 2.76 -10.15
C ASP A 53 -32.94 3.53 -9.09
N ILE A 54 -31.74 4.01 -9.49
CA ILE A 54 -30.92 4.85 -8.61
C ILE A 54 -31.66 6.16 -8.35
N LEU A 55 -32.15 6.34 -7.13
CA LEU A 55 -32.75 7.58 -6.69
C LEU A 55 -31.68 8.68 -6.69
N VAL A 56 -31.95 9.76 -7.44
CA VAL A 56 -31.13 10.97 -7.36
C VAL A 56 -31.22 11.50 -5.92
N PRO A 57 -30.09 11.65 -5.20
CA PRO A 57 -30.10 12.20 -3.86
C PRO A 57 -30.74 13.59 -3.84
N VAL A 58 -31.46 13.93 -2.76
CA VAL A 58 -31.98 15.29 -2.60
C VAL A 58 -30.82 16.30 -2.55
N PRO A 59 -30.99 17.55 -3.05
CA PRO A 59 -29.90 18.50 -3.25
C PRO A 59 -29.00 18.75 -2.03
N GLU A 60 -29.56 18.65 -0.82
CA GLU A 60 -28.93 18.89 0.48
C GLU A 60 -28.24 17.64 1.07
N SER A 61 -28.28 16.50 0.38
CA SER A 61 -27.60 15.28 0.84
C SER A 61 -26.09 15.53 0.98
N PRO A 62 -25.42 14.94 2.00
CA PRO A 62 -23.97 14.99 2.12
C PRO A 62 -23.29 14.49 0.84
N LYS A 63 -22.22 15.16 0.42
CA LYS A 63 -21.43 14.83 -0.77
C LYS A 63 -20.00 14.52 -0.34
N LEU A 64 -19.37 13.60 -1.07
CA LEU A 64 -17.93 13.39 -1.02
C LEU A 64 -17.32 14.03 -2.26
N THR A 65 -16.23 14.75 -2.08
CA THR A 65 -15.41 15.30 -3.16
C THR A 65 -14.15 14.44 -3.27
N VAL A 66 -13.98 13.80 -4.43
CA VAL A 66 -12.85 12.92 -4.69
C VAL A 66 -11.97 13.55 -5.76
N LEU A 67 -10.72 13.81 -5.43
CA LEU A 67 -9.70 14.17 -6.42
C LEU A 67 -9.19 12.87 -7.06
N HIS A 68 -9.10 12.84 -8.39
CA HIS A 68 -8.52 11.72 -9.12
C HIS A 68 -7.31 12.20 -9.92
N LEU A 69 -6.14 11.71 -9.55
CA LEU A 69 -4.87 11.91 -10.24
C LEU A 69 -4.46 10.60 -10.94
N SER A 70 -4.00 10.71 -12.18
CA SER A 70 -3.57 9.59 -13.01
C SER A 70 -2.65 10.10 -14.12
N ASP A 71 -1.83 9.23 -14.70
CA ASP A 71 -1.10 9.49 -15.95
C ASP A 71 -0.23 10.75 -15.88
N ILE A 72 0.53 10.89 -14.79
CA ILE A 72 1.33 12.10 -14.56
C ILE A 72 2.55 12.18 -15.48
N HIS A 73 3.06 11.03 -15.93
CA HIS A 73 4.17 10.90 -16.88
C HIS A 73 5.27 11.96 -16.71
N VAL A 74 6.07 11.83 -15.65
CA VAL A 74 7.15 12.79 -15.39
C VAL A 74 8.39 12.47 -16.20
N ASP A 75 8.76 13.37 -17.12
CA ASP A 75 9.98 13.33 -17.90
C ASP A 75 11.12 14.12 -17.21
N TYR A 76 11.94 13.40 -16.45
CA TYR A 76 13.16 13.95 -15.83
C TYR A 76 14.22 14.37 -16.85
N GLY A 77 14.14 13.91 -18.09
CA GLY A 77 14.99 14.34 -19.20
C GLY A 77 14.45 15.57 -19.94
N TYR A 78 13.27 16.08 -19.60
CA TYR A 78 12.65 17.21 -20.29
C TYR A 78 13.54 18.45 -20.22
N LYS A 79 13.77 19.08 -21.36
CA LYS A 79 14.67 20.21 -21.52
C LYS A 79 13.98 21.34 -22.30
N PRO A 80 13.69 22.48 -21.64
CA PRO A 80 13.16 23.67 -22.31
C PRO A 80 14.06 24.12 -23.47
N GLY A 81 13.43 24.54 -24.57
CA GLY A 81 14.10 24.98 -25.79
C GLY A 81 14.71 23.86 -26.64
N SER A 82 14.59 22.59 -26.25
CA SER A 82 15.05 21.44 -27.04
C SER A 82 14.20 21.19 -28.30
N LEU A 83 14.63 20.23 -29.12
CA LEU A 83 13.89 19.81 -30.31
C LEU A 83 12.54 19.19 -29.90
N ALA A 84 11.45 19.81 -30.32
CA ALA A 84 10.10 19.39 -29.97
C ALA A 84 9.43 18.49 -31.02
N GLU A 85 9.99 18.41 -32.23
CA GLU A 85 9.52 17.54 -33.30
C GLU A 85 10.67 16.65 -33.78
N CYS A 86 10.51 15.35 -33.65
CA CYS A 86 11.50 14.36 -34.06
C CYS A 86 10.81 13.04 -34.41
N TYR A 87 11.58 12.06 -34.88
CA TYR A 87 11.06 10.74 -35.25
C TYR A 87 10.87 9.78 -34.06
N GLN A 88 11.26 10.18 -32.86
CA GLN A 88 11.03 9.40 -31.64
C GLN A 88 9.63 9.69 -31.10
N PRO A 89 9.00 8.76 -30.36
CA PRO A 89 7.72 9.03 -29.72
C PRO A 89 7.74 10.20 -28.72
N VAL A 90 8.91 10.55 -28.17
CA VAL A 90 9.14 11.70 -27.26
C VAL A 90 10.49 12.35 -27.61
N CYS A 91 10.50 13.68 -27.81
CA CYS A 91 11.63 14.43 -28.40
C CYS A 91 12.35 15.41 -27.45
N PHE A 92 11.61 15.92 -26.47
CA PHE A 92 11.85 17.13 -25.65
C PHE A 92 13.06 17.08 -24.71
N ARG A 93 14.07 16.28 -25.03
CA ARG A 93 15.23 15.98 -24.18
C ARG A 93 16.55 16.42 -24.79
N PHE A 94 16.62 16.56 -26.12
CA PHE A 94 17.87 16.80 -26.85
C PHE A 94 17.68 17.68 -28.09
N GLY A 95 18.80 18.01 -28.75
CA GLY A 95 18.79 18.75 -30.00
C GLY A 95 18.41 20.23 -29.84
N GLN A 96 18.46 20.93 -30.96
CA GLN A 96 17.96 22.29 -31.10
C GLN A 96 16.80 22.31 -32.09
N PRO A 97 15.88 23.28 -31.99
CA PRO A 97 14.78 23.42 -32.92
C PRO A 97 15.32 23.63 -34.34
N LEU A 98 14.64 23.04 -35.32
CA LEU A 98 14.99 23.28 -36.73
C LEU A 98 14.76 24.75 -37.09
N HIS A 99 15.42 25.21 -38.16
CA HIS A 99 15.28 26.59 -38.61
C HIS A 99 13.81 26.95 -38.87
N GLY A 100 13.32 28.01 -38.22
CA GLY A 100 11.93 28.45 -38.30
C GLY A 100 10.96 27.74 -37.34
N GLN A 101 11.42 26.78 -36.54
CA GLN A 101 10.63 26.12 -35.50
C GLN A 101 10.93 26.68 -34.09
N THR A 102 9.94 26.59 -33.21
CA THR A 102 10.10 26.89 -31.78
C THR A 102 10.55 25.64 -31.02
N GLY A 103 11.38 25.81 -30.00
CA GLY A 103 11.76 24.71 -29.12
C GLY A 103 10.68 24.35 -28.11
N ALA A 104 10.96 23.32 -27.33
CA ALA A 104 10.13 22.86 -26.23
C ALA A 104 9.75 24.01 -25.27
N GLY A 105 8.47 24.13 -24.93
CA GLY A 105 8.01 25.06 -23.91
C GLY A 105 8.62 24.80 -22.54
N PHE A 106 8.60 25.79 -21.63
CA PHE A 106 9.14 25.60 -20.28
C PHE A 106 8.25 24.70 -19.41
N TRP A 107 6.93 24.84 -19.50
CA TRP A 107 5.96 24.10 -18.67
C TRP A 107 5.41 22.82 -19.33
N GLY A 108 6.03 22.36 -20.42
CA GLY A 108 5.47 21.35 -21.32
C GLY A 108 5.16 21.93 -22.70
N ASP A 109 4.61 21.07 -23.57
CA ASP A 109 4.43 21.36 -24.99
C ASP A 109 3.31 20.50 -25.62
N TYR A 110 2.57 21.06 -26.57
CA TYR A 110 1.44 20.36 -27.21
C TYR A 110 1.86 19.32 -28.27
N ARG A 111 3.15 19.24 -28.61
CA ARG A 111 3.67 18.36 -29.68
C ARG A 111 3.95 16.92 -29.22
N GLY A 112 3.16 16.41 -28.27
CA GLY A 112 3.28 15.04 -27.77
C GLY A 112 4.42 14.87 -26.76
N CYS A 113 4.52 15.76 -25.76
CA CYS A 113 5.47 15.64 -24.67
C CYS A 113 4.84 15.02 -23.42
N ASP A 114 5.72 14.51 -22.55
CA ASP A 114 5.43 14.23 -21.15
C ASP A 114 5.75 15.46 -20.27
N LEU A 115 5.36 15.44 -19.00
CA LEU A 115 5.47 16.59 -18.10
C LEU A 115 6.89 16.74 -17.55
N PRO A 116 7.51 17.94 -17.57
CA PRO A 116 8.66 18.17 -16.73
C PRO A 116 8.26 18.16 -15.25
N TYR A 117 9.17 17.69 -14.38
CA TYR A 117 8.93 17.56 -12.93
C TYR A 117 8.35 18.82 -12.27
N TRP A 118 8.87 20.01 -12.60
CA TRP A 118 8.39 21.26 -12.03
C TRP A 118 6.94 21.60 -12.41
N THR A 119 6.44 21.08 -13.53
CA THR A 119 5.02 21.26 -13.90
C THR A 119 4.14 20.35 -13.07
N ALA A 120 4.54 19.10 -12.86
CA ALA A 120 3.87 18.20 -11.93
C ALA A 120 3.83 18.81 -10.52
N GLU A 121 4.96 19.25 -9.99
CA GLU A 121 5.05 19.93 -8.70
C GLU A 121 4.13 21.18 -8.62
N ALA A 122 4.15 22.04 -9.64
CA ALA A 122 3.31 23.23 -9.67
C ALA A 122 1.81 22.92 -9.66
N ILE A 123 1.37 21.87 -10.38
CA ILE A 123 -0.02 21.41 -10.37
C ILE A 123 -0.40 20.95 -8.96
N VAL A 124 0.45 20.15 -8.31
CA VAL A 124 0.21 19.67 -6.93
C VAL A 124 0.10 20.83 -5.96
N GLN A 125 1.02 21.81 -6.05
CA GLN A 125 0.97 23.01 -5.22
C GLN A 125 -0.31 23.82 -5.47
N TYR A 126 -0.74 23.94 -6.72
CA TYR A 126 -2.00 24.62 -7.05
C TYR A 126 -3.20 23.91 -6.43
N ILE A 127 -3.30 22.58 -6.58
CA ILE A 127 -4.37 21.77 -5.98
C ILE A 127 -4.36 21.95 -4.45
N ALA A 128 -3.20 21.78 -3.81
CA ALA A 128 -3.06 21.92 -2.36
C ALA A 128 -3.45 23.32 -1.85
N THR A 129 -3.27 24.36 -2.67
CA THR A 129 -3.61 25.75 -2.29
C THR A 129 -5.04 26.15 -2.62
N THR A 130 -5.70 25.51 -3.59
CA THR A 130 -7.03 25.90 -4.08
C THR A 130 -8.15 24.93 -3.67
N GLU A 131 -7.89 23.63 -3.70
CA GLU A 131 -8.87 22.58 -3.43
C GLU A 131 -8.89 22.23 -1.94
N LYS A 132 -9.62 23.01 -1.14
CA LYS A 132 -9.65 22.87 0.33
C LYS A 132 -10.62 21.82 0.88
N ASN A 133 -11.48 21.29 0.02
CA ASN A 133 -12.58 20.40 0.43
C ASN A 133 -12.49 19.04 -0.28
N ILE A 134 -11.30 18.45 -0.35
CA ILE A 134 -11.11 17.09 -0.87
C ILE A 134 -11.25 16.10 0.29
N ASP A 135 -12.14 15.10 0.15
CA ASP A 135 -12.33 14.03 1.12
C ASP A 135 -11.40 12.84 0.86
N PHE A 136 -11.12 12.53 -0.41
CA PHE A 136 -10.26 11.41 -0.83
C PHE A 136 -9.47 11.75 -2.09
N VAL A 137 -8.27 11.18 -2.22
CA VAL A 137 -7.47 11.23 -3.45
C VAL A 137 -7.33 9.82 -4.00
N TYR A 138 -7.78 9.61 -5.24
CA TYR A 138 -7.42 8.44 -6.03
C TYR A 138 -6.17 8.76 -6.82
N PHE A 139 -5.14 7.94 -6.64
CA PHE A 139 -3.92 8.03 -7.43
C PHE A 139 -3.68 6.70 -8.13
N THR A 140 -3.91 6.67 -9.44
CA THR A 140 -4.00 5.41 -10.21
C THR A 140 -2.76 5.07 -11.05
N GLY A 141 -1.63 5.72 -10.78
CA GLY A 141 -0.34 5.36 -11.37
C GLY A 141 -0.12 5.94 -12.76
N ASP A 142 0.58 5.16 -13.60
CA ASP A 142 1.19 5.57 -14.88
C ASP A 142 2.11 6.81 -14.75
N LEU A 143 3.20 6.59 -14.00
CA LEU A 143 4.14 7.62 -13.56
C LEU A 143 5.31 7.89 -14.51
N PRO A 144 5.95 6.85 -15.09
CA PRO A 144 7.12 7.04 -15.95
C PRO A 144 6.74 7.70 -17.28
N PRO A 145 7.67 8.40 -17.94
CA PRO A 145 7.41 9.01 -19.24
C PRO A 145 7.31 7.96 -20.37
N HIS A 146 6.86 8.35 -21.54
CA HIS A 146 6.70 7.50 -22.72
C HIS A 146 8.01 7.19 -23.47
N ASN A 147 9.19 7.36 -22.84
CA ASN A 147 10.50 7.04 -23.42
C ASN A 147 10.86 5.54 -23.33
N VAL A 148 9.89 4.66 -23.55
CA VAL A 148 9.97 3.21 -23.29
C VAL A 148 11.17 2.50 -23.92
N TRP A 149 11.72 3.03 -25.01
CA TRP A 149 12.93 2.50 -25.67
C TRP A 149 14.22 2.72 -24.87
N ASN A 150 14.18 3.59 -23.86
CA ASN A 150 15.31 3.97 -23.03
C ASN A 150 14.88 4.14 -21.57
N GLN A 151 14.27 3.09 -21.02
CA GLN A 151 13.94 2.99 -19.61
C GLN A 151 14.64 1.78 -18.99
N SER A 152 15.27 2.02 -17.84
CA SER A 152 15.77 1.00 -16.95
C SER A 152 14.84 0.83 -15.76
N ARG A 153 15.00 -0.27 -15.02
CA ARG A 153 14.29 -0.50 -13.76
C ARG A 153 14.59 0.58 -12.71
N ALA A 154 15.83 1.07 -12.67
CA ALA A 154 16.26 2.17 -11.81
C ALA A 154 15.43 3.43 -12.06
N ASP A 155 15.19 3.76 -13.34
CA ASP A 155 14.41 4.94 -13.72
C ASP A 155 12.96 4.85 -13.19
N GLN A 156 12.37 3.66 -13.25
CA GLN A 156 11.02 3.39 -12.75
C GLN A 156 10.93 3.60 -11.24
N ILE A 157 11.88 3.03 -10.51
CA ILE A 157 11.97 3.11 -9.05
C ILE A 157 12.17 4.56 -8.61
N TYR A 158 13.10 5.26 -9.25
CA TYR A 158 13.36 6.67 -8.97
C TYR A 158 12.10 7.52 -9.16
N THR A 159 11.35 7.27 -10.24
CA THR A 159 10.08 7.94 -10.52
C THR A 159 9.05 7.67 -9.42
N ILE A 160 8.83 6.40 -9.07
CA ILE A 160 7.86 6.00 -8.05
C ILE A 160 8.20 6.64 -6.69
N ASN A 161 9.45 6.61 -6.26
CA ASN A 161 9.86 7.16 -4.97
C ASN A 161 9.75 8.69 -4.93
N THR A 162 10.21 9.36 -5.99
CA THR A 162 10.15 10.83 -6.08
C THR A 162 8.70 11.31 -6.01
N ILE A 163 7.80 10.62 -6.71
CA ILE A 163 6.37 10.88 -6.65
C ILE A 163 5.83 10.59 -5.24
N ASN A 164 6.18 9.46 -4.62
CA ASN A 164 5.76 9.16 -3.25
C ASN A 164 6.20 10.25 -2.24
N GLN A 165 7.39 10.81 -2.39
CA GLN A 165 7.87 11.92 -1.57
C GLN A 165 7.13 13.22 -1.86
N LEU A 166 6.87 13.53 -3.13
CA LEU A 166 6.10 14.71 -3.52
C LEU A 166 4.69 14.71 -2.90
N TYR A 167 4.09 13.53 -2.75
CA TYR A 167 2.74 13.34 -2.21
C TYR A 167 2.70 12.73 -0.79
N GLU A 168 3.81 12.73 -0.03
CA GLU A 168 3.90 12.00 1.24
C GLU A 168 2.85 12.45 2.27
N ASN A 169 2.46 13.74 2.23
CA ASN A 169 1.44 14.32 3.12
C ASN A 169 0.00 14.16 2.59
N THR A 170 -0.17 13.56 1.42
CA THR A 170 -1.47 13.38 0.74
C THR A 170 -1.85 11.91 0.62
N ILE A 171 -0.87 11.02 0.42
CA ILE A 171 -1.11 9.57 0.31
C ILE A 171 -1.40 8.99 1.70
N SER A 172 -2.65 8.60 1.96
CA SER A 172 -3.06 7.93 3.21
C SER A 172 -3.14 6.41 3.10
N GLY A 173 -2.88 5.86 1.91
CA GLY A 173 -2.78 4.42 1.65
C GLY A 173 -2.54 4.12 0.17
N GLN A 174 -1.72 3.11 -0.10
CA GLN A 174 -1.54 2.58 -1.45
C GLN A 174 -1.87 1.09 -1.44
N PHE A 175 -2.66 0.66 -2.42
CA PHE A 175 -3.21 -0.70 -2.48
C PHE A 175 -2.95 -1.27 -3.87
N TYR A 176 -2.17 -2.32 -3.91
CA TYR A 176 -1.79 -3.03 -5.13
C TYR A 176 -2.11 -4.52 -4.99
N ASP A 177 -1.88 -5.26 -6.05
CA ASP A 177 -2.08 -6.71 -6.13
C ASP A 177 -0.99 -7.35 -7.01
N HIS A 178 -1.36 -8.16 -8.00
CA HIS A 178 -0.47 -8.88 -8.91
C HIS A 178 0.34 -10.06 -8.33
N THR A 179 0.99 -9.92 -7.18
CA THR A 179 1.94 -10.96 -6.70
C THR A 179 1.27 -12.19 -6.13
N HIS A 180 -0.03 -12.09 -5.80
CA HIS A 180 -0.90 -13.11 -5.20
C HIS A 180 -0.62 -13.46 -3.73
N TYR A 181 0.47 -12.95 -3.17
CA TYR A 181 0.86 -13.13 -1.77
C TYR A 181 0.35 -11.98 -0.89
N ASP A 182 0.35 -12.19 0.42
CA ASP A 182 0.05 -11.12 1.39
C ASP A 182 1.35 -10.42 1.80
N GLU A 183 1.60 -9.26 1.23
CA GLU A 183 2.85 -8.53 1.45
C GLU A 183 2.64 -7.02 1.48
N PHE A 184 3.73 -6.32 1.75
CA PHE A 184 3.77 -4.87 1.75
C PHE A 184 5.15 -4.41 1.27
N ASN A 185 5.22 -3.18 0.76
CA ASN A 185 6.49 -2.57 0.37
C ASN A 185 6.63 -1.21 1.03
N MET A 186 7.79 -0.95 1.61
CA MET A 186 8.14 0.33 2.21
C MET A 186 8.75 1.28 1.17
N PHE A 187 8.39 2.55 1.27
CA PHE A 187 9.02 3.65 0.55
C PHE A 187 9.77 4.55 1.55
N TYR A 188 11.00 4.90 1.21
CA TYR A 188 11.87 5.76 2.02
C TYR A 188 12.25 7.03 1.26
N ASP A 189 12.69 8.05 2.00
CA ASP A 189 13.18 9.31 1.46
C ASP A 189 14.45 9.07 0.58
N GLU A 190 14.59 9.82 -0.51
CA GLU A 190 15.71 9.64 -1.46
C GLU A 190 17.03 10.16 -0.88
N ILE A 191 16.96 11.16 0.01
CA ILE A 191 18.11 11.79 0.66
C ILE A 191 18.43 11.06 1.97
N ASP A 192 17.40 10.71 2.75
CA ASP A 192 17.51 9.95 4.00
C ASP A 192 16.79 8.59 3.89
N PRO A 193 17.50 7.52 3.43
CA PRO A 193 16.90 6.20 3.24
C PRO A 193 16.51 5.50 4.55
N THR A 194 16.65 6.15 5.72
CA THR A 194 16.15 5.67 7.01
C THR A 194 14.79 6.24 7.39
N ARG A 195 14.30 7.25 6.66
CA ARG A 195 13.01 7.89 6.91
C ARG A 195 11.91 7.24 6.06
N PRO A 196 10.98 6.47 6.64
CA PRO A 196 9.85 5.94 5.88
C PRO A 196 8.92 7.10 5.48
N VAL A 197 8.55 7.17 4.20
CA VAL A 197 7.68 8.21 3.64
C VAL A 197 6.31 7.70 3.25
N SER A 198 6.22 6.43 2.86
CA SER A 198 4.95 5.81 2.48
C SER A 198 5.06 4.29 2.53
N MET A 199 3.95 3.63 2.25
CA MET A 199 3.83 2.18 2.19
C MET A 199 2.79 1.75 1.17
N ALA A 200 3.03 0.58 0.58
CA ALA A 200 2.11 -0.11 -0.30
C ALA A 200 1.67 -1.42 0.32
N TYR A 201 0.37 -1.60 0.51
CA TYR A 201 -0.21 -2.91 0.75
C TYR A 201 -0.30 -3.66 -0.58
N VAL A 202 0.11 -4.92 -0.59
CA VAL A 202 -0.09 -5.82 -1.71
C VAL A 202 -1.06 -6.90 -1.24
N THR A 203 -2.29 -6.80 -1.75
CA THR A 203 -3.40 -7.62 -1.29
C THR A 203 -3.26 -9.04 -1.83
N PRO A 204 -3.54 -10.06 -1.00
CA PRO A 204 -3.51 -11.43 -1.44
C PRO A 204 -4.63 -11.72 -2.45
N SER A 205 -4.43 -12.77 -3.25
CA SER A 205 -5.40 -13.12 -4.28
C SER A 205 -6.50 -14.08 -3.78
N LEU A 206 -7.69 -13.92 -4.38
CA LEU A 206 -8.76 -14.93 -4.34
C LEU A 206 -8.37 -16.20 -5.10
N SER A 207 -7.39 -16.13 -6.00
CA SER A 207 -6.90 -17.29 -6.74
C SER A 207 -5.94 -18.11 -5.87
N PRO A 208 -6.02 -19.45 -5.87
CA PRO A 208 -5.04 -20.27 -5.17
C PRO A 208 -3.67 -20.31 -5.87
N ARG A 209 -3.55 -19.74 -7.07
CA ARG A 209 -2.31 -19.78 -7.87
C ARG A 209 -1.20 -18.94 -7.20
N PRO A 210 0.08 -19.38 -7.23
CA PRO A 210 0.53 -20.71 -7.61
C PRO A 210 0.25 -21.76 -6.53
N PHE A 211 0.43 -21.43 -5.26
CA PHE A 211 0.24 -22.36 -4.13
C PHE A 211 -0.19 -21.60 -2.88
N SER A 212 -1.49 -21.39 -2.71
CA SER A 212 -2.00 -20.61 -1.59
C SER A 212 -3.50 -20.80 -1.37
N ASN A 213 -4.03 -20.40 -0.21
CA ASN A 213 -5.48 -20.37 -0.01
C ASN A 213 -6.10 -19.13 -0.69
N PRO A 214 -7.31 -19.24 -1.27
CA PRO A 214 -8.11 -18.07 -1.65
C PRO A 214 -8.31 -17.14 -0.45
N SER A 215 -8.10 -15.84 -0.61
CA SER A 215 -8.29 -14.89 0.48
C SER A 215 -8.65 -13.48 0.01
N TYR A 216 -9.02 -12.64 0.98
CA TYR A 216 -9.23 -11.21 0.79
C TYR A 216 -8.86 -10.43 2.06
N HIS A 217 -8.52 -9.16 1.88
CA HIS A 217 -8.35 -8.19 2.98
C HIS A 217 -9.62 -7.38 3.23
N ILE A 218 -9.79 -6.95 4.47
CA ILE A 218 -10.66 -5.83 4.85
C ILE A 218 -9.82 -4.83 5.63
N TYR A 219 -9.73 -3.60 5.12
CA TYR A 219 -9.06 -2.49 5.79
C TYR A 219 -10.02 -1.74 6.71
N THR A 220 -9.58 -1.46 7.92
CA THR A 220 -10.21 -0.48 8.82
C THR A 220 -9.45 0.81 8.66
N MET A 221 -10.11 1.86 8.18
CA MET A 221 -9.51 3.17 7.94
C MET A 221 -10.10 4.22 8.88
N ASP A 222 -9.34 5.28 9.11
CA ASP A 222 -9.82 6.44 9.85
C ASP A 222 -11.03 7.06 9.11
N GLY A 223 -12.08 7.35 9.87
CA GLY A 223 -13.42 7.62 9.33
C GLY A 223 -13.62 9.04 8.82
N ASN A 224 -14.81 9.36 8.30
CA ASN A 224 -15.12 10.71 7.86
C ASN A 224 -15.51 11.62 9.05
N TYR A 225 -14.58 12.46 9.48
CA TYR A 225 -14.80 13.56 10.41
C TYR A 225 -13.75 14.66 10.22
N SER A 226 -14.02 15.86 10.74
CA SER A 226 -13.10 17.00 10.65
C SER A 226 -11.76 16.67 11.31
N GLY A 227 -10.67 16.77 10.55
CA GLY A 227 -9.31 16.45 11.02
C GLY A 227 -8.96 14.95 10.95
N SER A 228 -9.78 14.14 10.29
CA SER A 228 -9.45 12.74 10.01
C SER A 228 -8.17 12.62 9.18
N SER A 229 -7.39 11.59 9.48
CA SER A 229 -6.19 11.23 8.75
C SER A 229 -6.52 10.44 7.47
N TYR A 230 -7.66 9.73 7.44
CA TYR A 230 -8.00 8.72 6.43
C TYR A 230 -6.94 7.63 6.22
N TRP A 231 -6.04 7.43 7.18
CA TRP A 231 -5.04 6.36 7.13
C TRP A 231 -5.64 5.00 7.47
N VAL A 232 -4.99 3.94 7.01
CA VAL A 232 -5.28 2.57 7.46
C VAL A 232 -4.90 2.44 8.94
N LEU A 233 -5.87 2.04 9.76
CA LEU A 233 -5.72 1.83 11.20
C LEU A 233 -5.46 0.36 11.53
N ASP A 234 -6.07 -0.56 10.78
CA ASP A 234 -5.82 -2.00 10.88
C ASP A 234 -6.25 -2.69 9.58
N HIS A 235 -5.82 -3.93 9.37
CA HIS A 235 -6.39 -4.79 8.34
C HIS A 235 -6.57 -6.21 8.87
N ARG A 236 -7.54 -6.91 8.30
CA ARG A 236 -7.74 -8.33 8.57
C ARG A 236 -7.80 -9.13 7.29
N THR A 237 -7.25 -10.33 7.34
CA THR A 237 -7.28 -11.29 6.23
C THR A 237 -8.27 -12.39 6.55
N VAL A 238 -9.10 -12.74 5.58
CA VAL A 238 -9.97 -13.92 5.65
C VAL A 238 -9.54 -14.89 4.56
N ILE A 239 -9.33 -16.16 4.93
CA ILE A 239 -8.95 -17.21 3.99
C ILE A 239 -10.04 -18.27 3.88
N MET A 240 -10.15 -18.86 2.70
CA MET A 240 -10.84 -20.13 2.48
C MET A 240 -9.85 -21.27 2.68
N ASN A 241 -10.05 -22.11 3.70
CA ASN A 241 -9.22 -23.32 3.85
C ASN A 241 -9.56 -24.29 2.71
N LEU A 242 -8.74 -24.28 1.65
CA LEU A 242 -9.06 -25.00 0.42
C LEU A 242 -9.04 -26.52 0.64
N THR A 243 -8.09 -27.03 1.42
CA THR A 243 -7.99 -28.46 1.78
C THR A 243 -9.22 -28.94 2.51
N ALA A 244 -9.62 -28.23 3.58
CA ALA A 244 -10.80 -28.60 4.36
C ALA A 244 -12.08 -28.44 3.53
N SER A 245 -12.19 -27.35 2.75
CA SER A 245 -13.36 -27.11 1.91
C SER A 245 -13.58 -28.22 0.88
N ASN A 246 -12.49 -28.70 0.27
CA ASN A 246 -12.52 -29.83 -0.66
C ASN A 246 -12.86 -31.15 0.04
N MET A 247 -12.32 -31.39 1.24
CA MET A 247 -12.59 -32.60 2.03
C MET A 247 -14.07 -32.71 2.43
N TYR A 248 -14.69 -31.60 2.83
CA TYR A 248 -16.07 -31.59 3.31
C TYR A 248 -17.11 -31.11 2.28
N ASN A 249 -16.67 -30.83 1.06
CA ASN A 249 -17.51 -30.39 -0.06
C ASN A 249 -18.42 -29.18 0.27
N HIS A 250 -17.91 -28.22 1.05
CA HIS A 250 -18.53 -26.92 1.30
C HIS A 250 -17.47 -25.89 1.67
N THR A 251 -17.77 -24.59 1.53
CA THR A 251 -16.79 -23.53 1.80
C THR A 251 -16.50 -23.40 3.30
N ILE A 252 -15.23 -23.48 3.68
CA ILE A 252 -14.76 -23.25 5.05
C ILE A 252 -13.92 -21.98 5.06
N MET A 253 -14.56 -20.87 5.41
CA MET A 253 -13.94 -19.55 5.56
C MET A 253 -13.57 -19.33 7.02
N HIS A 254 -12.43 -18.70 7.29
CA HIS A 254 -12.11 -18.21 8.63
C HIS A 254 -11.21 -16.98 8.57
N GLU A 255 -11.32 -16.16 9.62
CA GLU A 255 -10.43 -15.04 9.85
C GLU A 255 -9.03 -15.61 10.13
N GLU A 256 -8.05 -15.21 9.32
CA GLU A 256 -6.67 -15.65 9.46
C GLU A 256 -5.95 -14.81 10.51
N TYR A 257 -5.96 -13.48 10.36
CA TYR A 257 -5.34 -12.57 11.31
C TYR A 257 -5.86 -11.13 11.20
N TYR A 258 -5.62 -10.37 12.28
CA TYR A 258 -5.64 -8.90 12.31
C TYR A 258 -4.19 -8.44 12.44
N ALA A 259 -3.74 -7.50 11.61
CA ALA A 259 -2.33 -7.15 11.49
C ALA A 259 -1.74 -6.64 12.81
N ARG A 260 -2.45 -5.74 13.49
CA ARG A 260 -2.00 -5.21 14.78
C ARG A 260 -1.84 -6.28 15.85
N ASP A 261 -2.82 -7.16 15.97
CA ASP A 261 -2.79 -8.25 16.96
C ASP A 261 -1.70 -9.27 16.63
N ALA A 262 -1.59 -9.68 15.37
CA ALA A 262 -0.62 -10.69 14.93
C ALA A 262 0.83 -10.22 15.03
N TYR A 263 1.08 -8.97 14.67
CA TYR A 263 2.43 -8.40 14.62
C TYR A 263 2.76 -7.55 15.84
N GLN A 264 1.83 -7.41 16.79
CA GLN A 264 1.97 -6.58 18.00
C GLN A 264 2.31 -5.13 17.64
N MET A 265 1.52 -4.54 16.75
CA MET A 265 1.72 -3.18 16.24
C MET A 265 0.71 -2.22 16.87
N GLU A 266 1.16 -1.02 17.21
CA GLU A 266 0.28 0.00 17.78
C GLU A 266 -0.65 0.57 16.71
N ASN A 267 -0.11 0.91 15.54
CA ASN A 267 -0.85 1.37 14.36
C ASN A 267 -0.24 0.74 13.10
N LEU A 268 -0.82 1.05 11.93
CA LEU A 268 -0.31 0.59 10.64
C LEU A 268 0.30 1.73 9.80
N PHE A 269 0.83 2.78 10.44
CA PHE A 269 1.49 3.88 9.74
C PHE A 269 2.90 3.48 9.27
N PRO A 270 3.55 4.24 8.36
CA PRO A 270 4.81 3.81 7.74
C PRO A 270 5.89 3.54 8.78
N LYS A 271 5.96 4.34 9.84
CA LYS A 271 6.94 4.13 10.91
C LYS A 271 6.70 2.84 11.71
N ASP A 272 5.46 2.42 11.90
CA ASP A 272 5.15 1.17 12.62
C ASP A 272 5.54 -0.06 11.80
N TRP A 273 5.35 -0.02 10.48
CA TRP A 273 5.80 -1.10 9.59
C TRP A 273 7.32 -1.14 9.45
N ASP A 274 7.98 0.01 9.43
CA ASP A 274 9.43 0.11 9.53
C ASP A 274 9.95 -0.51 10.85
N ASN A 275 9.32 -0.21 11.98
CA ASN A 275 9.64 -0.86 13.27
C ASN A 275 9.41 -2.39 13.24
N LEU A 276 8.37 -2.87 12.52
CA LEU A 276 8.17 -4.31 12.32
C LEU A 276 9.34 -4.91 11.54
N ILE A 277 9.79 -4.26 10.46
CA ILE A 277 10.97 -4.71 9.70
C ILE A 277 12.20 -4.79 10.60
N GLU A 278 12.47 -3.75 11.40
CA GLU A 278 13.60 -3.76 12.36
C GLU A 278 13.51 -4.95 13.34
N ARG A 279 12.31 -5.24 13.86
CA ARG A 279 12.07 -6.40 14.75
C ARG A 279 12.33 -7.73 14.04
N LEU A 280 11.88 -7.87 12.80
CA LEU A 280 12.13 -9.06 11.97
C LEU A 280 13.60 -9.20 11.61
N GLN A 281 14.33 -8.11 11.39
CA GLN A 281 15.78 -8.14 11.12
C GLN A 281 16.56 -8.65 12.31
N ASN A 282 16.20 -8.21 13.52
CA ASN A 282 16.88 -8.58 14.76
C ASN A 282 16.64 -10.03 15.18
N ASP A 283 15.54 -10.66 14.74
CA ASP A 283 15.19 -12.05 15.04
C ASP A 283 14.60 -12.75 13.81
N ILE A 284 15.39 -12.80 12.74
CA ILE A 284 14.94 -13.28 11.41
C ILE A 284 14.51 -14.75 11.41
N ASP A 285 15.07 -15.56 12.31
CA ASP A 285 14.68 -16.96 12.45
C ASP A 285 13.66 -17.21 13.56
N GLY A 286 13.16 -16.13 14.16
CA GLY A 286 12.23 -16.14 15.27
C GLY A 286 10.78 -16.46 14.90
N PRO A 287 9.92 -16.65 15.91
CA PRO A 287 8.52 -16.99 15.73
C PRO A 287 7.70 -15.89 15.04
N LEU A 288 8.09 -14.61 15.20
CA LEU A 288 7.42 -13.50 14.51
C LEU A 288 7.60 -13.59 12.99
N MET A 289 8.82 -13.89 12.52
CA MET A 289 9.08 -14.09 11.09
C MET A 289 8.33 -15.33 10.56
N GLY A 290 8.22 -16.39 11.35
CA GLY A 290 7.37 -17.55 11.02
C GLY A 290 5.89 -17.19 10.87
N THR A 291 5.39 -16.28 11.71
CA THR A 291 4.02 -15.76 11.64
C THR A 291 3.81 -14.93 10.37
N VAL A 292 4.74 -14.03 10.06
CA VAL A 292 4.72 -13.23 8.83
C VAL A 292 4.78 -14.11 7.58
N TYR A 293 5.65 -15.12 7.56
CA TYR A 293 5.74 -16.07 6.44
C TYR A 293 4.44 -16.88 6.26
N LYS A 294 3.82 -17.32 7.37
CA LYS A 294 2.53 -18.01 7.33
C LYS A 294 1.46 -17.13 6.66
N HIS A 295 1.38 -15.84 7.01
CA HIS A 295 0.39 -14.94 6.42
C HIS A 295 0.74 -14.60 4.97
N TYR A 296 2.02 -14.40 4.65
CA TYR A 296 2.50 -14.22 3.28
C TYR A 296 2.02 -15.33 2.34
N THR A 297 2.06 -16.60 2.78
CA THR A 297 1.56 -17.75 2.02
C THR A 297 0.07 -18.05 2.22
N LYS A 298 -0.66 -17.21 2.97
CA LYS A 298 -2.10 -17.35 3.23
C LYS A 298 -2.41 -18.66 3.95
N SER A 299 -1.60 -18.98 4.96
CA SER A 299 -1.60 -20.23 5.74
C SER A 299 -1.49 -21.49 4.88
N TYR A 300 -0.91 -21.39 3.69
CA TYR A 300 -0.56 -22.56 2.90
C TYR A 300 0.66 -23.24 3.51
N ALA A 301 0.50 -24.54 3.77
CA ALA A 301 1.53 -25.39 4.32
C ALA A 301 1.59 -26.70 3.53
N ASP A 302 2.66 -26.89 2.78
CA ASP A 302 2.99 -28.14 2.08
C ASP A 302 4.12 -28.93 2.76
N GLY A 303 4.51 -28.50 3.96
CA GLY A 303 5.63 -29.07 4.71
C GLY A 303 6.99 -28.49 4.31
N SER A 304 7.07 -27.64 3.28
CA SER A 304 8.28 -26.85 3.03
C SER A 304 8.44 -25.77 4.11
N GLN A 305 9.66 -25.62 4.63
CA GLN A 305 9.99 -24.53 5.54
C GLN A 305 10.80 -23.49 4.79
N CYS A 306 10.43 -22.22 4.97
CA CYS A 306 11.26 -21.10 4.55
C CYS A 306 12.50 -21.08 5.46
N ASP A 307 13.64 -21.45 4.91
CA ASP A 307 14.94 -21.39 5.58
C ASP A 307 15.40 -19.93 5.77
N HIS A 308 16.52 -19.71 6.45
CA HIS A 308 17.05 -18.36 6.68
C HIS A 308 17.24 -17.60 5.36
N LYS A 309 17.70 -18.26 4.29
CA LYS A 309 17.92 -17.61 2.99
C LYS A 309 16.59 -17.12 2.39
N CYS A 310 15.55 -17.94 2.47
CA CYS A 310 14.19 -17.58 2.08
C CYS A 310 13.65 -16.41 2.93
N ARG A 311 13.80 -16.45 4.27
CA ARG A 311 13.33 -15.38 5.17
C ARG A 311 14.03 -14.05 4.90
N ARG A 312 15.34 -14.09 4.64
CA ARG A 312 16.12 -12.92 4.22
C ARG A 312 15.61 -12.35 2.92
N GLY A 313 15.34 -13.19 1.92
CA GLY A 313 14.77 -12.76 0.64
C GLY A 313 13.40 -12.09 0.80
N LEU A 314 12.54 -12.67 1.64
CA LEU A 314 11.22 -12.12 1.94
C LEU A 314 11.30 -10.75 2.63
N LEU A 315 12.11 -10.64 3.69
CA LEU A 315 12.29 -9.39 4.43
C LEU A 315 12.95 -8.29 3.57
N CYS A 316 13.84 -8.70 2.66
CA CYS A 316 14.44 -7.84 1.64
C CYS A 316 13.38 -7.24 0.70
N GLY A 317 12.40 -8.05 0.27
CA GLY A 317 11.25 -7.58 -0.51
C GLY A 317 10.41 -6.54 0.24
N PHE A 318 10.09 -6.78 1.52
CA PHE A 318 9.29 -5.83 2.30
C PHE A 318 9.97 -4.48 2.52
N LYS A 319 11.28 -4.52 2.74
CA LYS A 319 12.08 -3.34 3.07
C LYS A 319 12.21 -2.35 1.93
N THR A 320 11.98 -2.74 0.68
CA THR A 320 12.11 -1.74 -0.38
C THR A 320 11.22 -2.03 -1.56
N ALA A 321 10.46 -1.00 -1.97
CA ALA A 321 9.89 -0.96 -3.31
C ALA A 321 10.97 -0.77 -4.40
N ARG A 322 12.23 -0.48 -4.01
CA ARG A 322 13.38 -0.33 -4.92
C ARG A 322 13.93 -1.67 -5.32
N SER A 323 13.32 -2.20 -6.35
CA SER A 323 13.55 -3.56 -6.76
C SER A 323 14.97 -3.83 -7.35
N ASP A 324 15.82 -2.81 -7.55
CA ASP A 324 17.24 -2.90 -7.91
C ASP A 324 18.23 -2.26 -6.92
N ASP A 325 17.78 -1.84 -5.74
CA ASP A 325 18.68 -1.28 -4.71
C ASP A 325 19.58 -2.40 -4.16
N PRO A 326 20.89 -2.39 -4.47
CA PRO A 326 21.79 -3.46 -4.06
C PRO A 326 22.07 -3.41 -2.55
N HIS A 327 21.79 -2.27 -1.89
CA HIS A 327 22.07 -2.01 -0.49
C HIS A 327 20.84 -2.14 0.41
N ALA A 328 19.65 -2.29 -0.17
CA ALA A 328 18.40 -2.39 0.58
C ALA A 328 18.46 -3.45 1.69
N CYS A 329 19.25 -4.51 1.48
CA CYS A 329 19.30 -5.69 2.32
C CYS A 329 20.63 -5.83 3.07
N ASP A 330 21.50 -4.81 3.02
CA ASP A 330 22.80 -4.79 3.70
C ASP A 330 22.64 -4.82 5.22
N SER A 331 21.60 -4.17 5.75
CA SER A 331 21.31 -4.17 7.19
C SER A 331 20.68 -5.47 7.68
N ILE A 332 20.24 -6.34 6.79
CA ILE A 332 19.71 -7.65 7.17
C ILE A 332 20.93 -8.56 7.42
N PRO A 333 20.97 -9.39 8.46
CA PRO A 333 22.07 -10.32 8.68
C PRO A 333 22.16 -11.38 7.57
N PRO A 334 23.35 -11.69 7.02
CA PRO A 334 23.54 -12.84 6.13
C PRO A 334 23.46 -14.15 6.94
N PHE A 335 23.12 -15.25 6.26
CA PHE A 335 23.23 -16.57 6.87
C PHE A 335 24.70 -16.87 7.15
N ILE A 336 25.05 -17.11 8.41
CA ILE A 336 26.38 -17.56 8.81
C ILE A 336 26.29 -19.07 8.99
N ASP A 337 26.86 -19.84 8.06
CA ASP A 337 27.12 -21.27 8.29
C ASP A 337 28.08 -21.38 9.49
N SER A 338 27.58 -21.91 10.61
CA SER A 338 28.38 -22.22 11.79
C SER A 338 29.03 -23.59 11.69
#